data_AF-A0A0F7FBL9-F1
#
_entry.id   AF-A0A0F7FBL9-F1
#
_cell.length_a   1.000
_cell.length_b   1.000
_cell.length_c   1.000
_cell.angle_alpha   90.00
_cell.angle_beta   90.00
_cell.angle_gamma   90.00
#
_symmetry.space_group_name_H-M   'P 1'
#
loop_
_entity.id
_entity.type
_entity.pdbx_description
1 polymer ?
#
loop_
_entity_poly.entity_id
_entity_poly.type
_entity_poly.pdbx_seq_one_letter_code
_entity_poly.pdbx_strand_id
1 'polypeptide(L)'
;MTLLLASLGEDLAVLAADTAISTMIDGKWYRAADDYRKLHVVGDDLVFLSGDVNLSEWTIQKYKQSEAKGPKELRRLMRQEYDKYCRIRPGFAERDDCIGLLAFLCAMEGGKPVGYLIDSAKNFEIERCQAPENDSVTVAAGINDEVAGAFLKEAYARGVGAVQAYGYVFDRLAGEQIGGNADVYLMDRNGIRIIHSQTIAEPPLNRVGPEYTVFSKELDERVRTLMLSAIITGSHINVGNGTFTVDGSTGHMRTTSGEFSGSITASTVTGSTIQTATSTRRIILDPNGLRSFDGNGTRRISIDTNDGFGTQELRFYGATGGKSGVVSGSDGRLNVAASSGLLVLAGPTVVLGGEANVEDFPITHTIAVGSDVSTFDFNGVQVVNLSALDSLQSEVSTLSSSISGKAERSESGYNLAFDLTTRNLKMYSRTGALLATVNIPA
;
A
#
# COMPACT_ATOMS: atom_id res chain seq x y z
N MET A 1 14.09 27.22 34.35
CA MET A 1 13.57 28.41 35.06
C MET A 1 14.32 29.64 34.57
N THR A 2 13.74 30.83 34.68
CA THR A 2 14.31 32.09 34.17
C THR A 2 13.57 33.29 34.76
N LEU A 3 14.16 34.47 34.68
CA LEU A 3 13.55 35.74 35.06
C LEU A 3 13.45 36.67 33.85
N LEU A 4 12.26 37.24 33.67
CA LEU A 4 11.99 38.38 32.79
C LEU A 4 11.75 39.63 33.63
N LEU A 5 12.32 40.75 33.20
CA LEU A 5 11.96 42.09 33.63
C LEU A 5 11.45 42.88 32.44
N ALA A 6 10.34 43.59 32.60
CA ALA A 6 9.79 44.48 31.60
C ALA A 6 9.34 45.80 32.21
N SER A 7 9.48 46.87 31.45
CA SER A 7 8.99 48.20 31.79
C SER A 7 8.33 48.75 30.54
N LEU A 8 7.00 48.83 30.59
CA LEU A 8 6.19 49.35 29.50
C LEU A 8 5.92 50.82 29.84
N GLY A 9 6.28 51.73 28.94
CA GLY A 9 5.90 53.14 28.99
C GLY A 9 4.84 53.46 27.94
N GLU A 10 4.64 54.74 27.65
CA GLU A 10 3.65 55.18 26.68
C GLU A 10 4.02 54.85 25.22
N ASP A 11 5.28 55.07 24.84
CA ASP A 11 5.75 54.92 23.45
C ASP A 11 6.83 53.85 23.26
N LEU A 12 7.35 53.28 24.36
CA LEU A 12 8.40 52.28 24.32
C LEU A 12 8.25 51.25 25.43
N ALA A 13 8.76 50.05 25.19
CA ALA A 13 8.93 49.00 26.17
C ALA A 13 10.39 48.56 26.23
N VAL A 14 10.90 48.37 27.43
CA VAL A 14 12.22 47.77 27.68
C VAL A 14 11.99 46.40 28.32
N LEU A 15 12.59 45.35 27.77
CA LEU A 15 12.48 43.99 28.29
C LEU A 15 13.87 43.40 28.45
N ALA A 16 14.09 42.60 29.49
CA ALA A 16 15.33 41.87 29.68
C ALA A 16 15.10 40.48 30.26
N ALA A 17 15.85 39.50 29.76
CA ALA A 17 15.85 38.14 30.26
C ALA A 17 17.28 37.62 30.39
N ASP A 18 17.51 36.74 31.36
CA ASP A 18 18.77 36.05 31.55
C ASP A 18 18.94 34.93 30.50
N THR A 19 20.17 34.51 30.18
CA THR A 19 20.44 33.48 29.16
C THR A 19 20.77 32.09 29.72
N ALA A 20 20.65 31.89 31.03
CA ALA A 20 20.94 30.60 31.66
C ALA A 20 19.92 29.50 31.32
N ILE A 21 20.38 28.27 31.10
CA ILE A 21 19.57 27.06 31.23
C ILE A 21 20.04 26.31 32.47
N SER A 22 19.08 25.82 33.24
CA SER A 22 19.33 25.02 34.44
C SER A 22 18.51 23.74 34.40
N THR A 23 19.04 22.70 35.02
CA THR A 23 18.36 21.41 35.20
C THR A 23 18.35 21.04 36.67
N MET A 24 17.39 20.22 37.08
CA MET A 24 17.33 19.68 38.43
C MET A 24 17.88 18.25 38.42
N ILE A 25 18.82 17.95 39.32
CA ILE A 25 19.41 16.61 39.52
C ILE A 25 19.33 16.34 41.02
N ASP A 26 18.65 15.25 41.40
CA ASP A 26 18.44 14.85 42.80
C ASP A 26 17.91 15.98 43.69
N GLY A 27 16.94 16.75 43.19
CA GLY A 27 16.31 17.86 43.91
C GLY A 27 17.16 19.13 44.04
N LYS A 28 18.32 19.20 43.37
CA LYS A 28 19.19 20.38 43.36
C LYS A 28 19.31 20.96 41.95
N TRP A 29 19.38 22.28 41.85
CA TRP A 29 19.58 22.98 40.58
C TRP A 29 21.05 22.98 40.18
N TYR A 30 21.29 22.78 38.89
CA TYR A 30 22.60 22.88 38.26
C TYR A 30 22.49 23.72 36.99
N ARG A 31 23.50 24.56 36.75
CA ARG A 31 23.65 25.31 35.52
C ARG A 31 24.08 24.38 34.38
N ALA A 32 23.30 24.35 33.30
CA ALA A 32 23.54 23.51 32.13
C ALA A 32 24.11 24.29 30.93
N ALA A 33 23.67 25.53 30.71
CA ALA A 33 24.18 26.41 29.65
C ALA A 33 24.01 27.88 30.02
N ASP A 34 24.79 28.78 29.40
CA ASP A 34 24.82 30.21 29.72
C ASP A 34 24.40 31.12 28.54
N ASP A 35 24.10 30.55 27.38
CA ASP A 35 23.96 31.26 26.10
C ASP A 35 22.60 31.04 25.41
N TYR A 36 21.58 30.63 26.18
CA TYR A 36 20.25 30.36 25.63
C TYR A 36 19.41 31.64 25.52
N ARG A 37 19.00 31.98 24.31
CA ARG A 37 18.16 33.15 24.05
C ARG A 37 16.70 32.86 24.36
N LYS A 38 16.16 33.53 25.39
CA LYS A 38 14.76 33.39 25.85
C LYS A 38 13.81 34.46 25.31
N LEU A 39 14.35 35.57 24.84
CA LEU A 39 13.63 36.63 24.16
C LEU A 39 13.73 36.44 22.63
N HIS A 40 12.58 36.36 21.98
CA HIS A 40 12.47 36.08 20.56
C HIS A 40 11.70 37.18 19.86
N VAL A 41 12.33 37.79 18.84
CA VAL A 41 11.67 38.72 17.92
C VAL A 41 10.93 37.91 16.86
N VAL A 42 9.62 38.10 16.72
CA VAL A 42 8.76 37.40 15.76
C VAL A 42 7.87 38.41 15.05
N GLY A 43 8.33 38.92 13.91
CA GLY A 43 7.69 40.07 13.27
C GLY A 43 7.78 41.29 14.19
N ASP A 44 6.64 41.86 14.53
CA ASP A 44 6.52 43.02 15.43
C ASP A 44 6.30 42.62 16.90
N ASP A 45 6.30 41.33 17.21
CA ASP A 45 6.13 40.80 18.57
C ASP A 45 7.50 40.49 19.21
N LEU A 46 7.65 40.84 20.50
CA LEU A 46 8.76 40.40 21.34
C LEU A 46 8.24 39.39 22.36
N VAL A 47 8.65 38.13 22.21
CA VAL A 47 8.13 37.01 22.99
C VAL A 47 9.21 36.47 23.91
N PHE A 48 8.95 36.52 25.21
CA PHE A 48 9.69 35.78 26.23
C PHE A 48 9.01 34.44 26.46
N LEU A 49 9.78 33.36 26.53
CA LEU A 49 9.32 32.04 26.97
C LEU A 49 10.18 31.53 28.13
N SER A 50 9.49 30.99 29.13
CA SER A 50 10.04 30.33 30.31
C SER A 50 9.39 28.98 30.49
N GLY A 51 10.14 28.00 30.99
CA GLY A 51 9.61 26.70 31.33
C GLY A 51 10.57 25.57 31.03
N ASP A 52 10.00 24.42 30.68
CA ASP A 52 10.73 23.37 29.96
C ASP A 52 11.26 23.90 28.61
N VAL A 53 12.54 23.65 28.36
CA VAL A 53 13.26 24.16 27.17
C VAL A 53 12.66 23.61 25.87
N ASN A 54 12.31 22.33 25.82
CA ASN A 54 11.76 21.72 24.61
C ASN A 54 10.40 22.31 24.29
N LEU A 55 9.56 22.44 25.32
CA LEU A 55 8.23 22.98 25.16
C LEU A 55 8.27 24.46 24.71
N SER A 56 9.18 25.25 25.27
CA SER A 56 9.43 26.62 24.87
C SER A 56 9.87 26.70 23.40
N GLU A 57 10.84 25.87 23.00
CA GLU A 57 11.37 25.85 21.64
C GLU A 57 10.30 25.42 20.61
N TRP A 58 9.52 24.37 20.88
CA TRP A 58 8.44 23.94 19.99
C TRP A 58 7.38 25.03 19.83
N THR A 59 7.02 25.68 20.92
CA THR A 59 6.04 26.77 20.92
C THR A 59 6.53 27.94 20.08
N ILE A 60 7.75 28.45 20.29
CA ILE A 60 8.25 29.60 19.53
C ILE A 60 8.47 29.29 18.06
N GLN A 61 8.92 28.07 17.71
CA GLN A 61 9.11 27.70 16.31
C GLN A 61 7.78 27.66 15.55
N LYS A 62 6.73 27.09 16.16
CA LYS A 62 5.38 27.16 15.57
C LYS A 62 4.86 28.58 15.50
N TYR A 63 5.14 29.39 16.52
CA TYR A 63 4.69 30.78 16.52
C TYR A 63 5.37 31.61 15.42
N LYS A 64 6.67 31.38 15.17
CA LYS A 64 7.39 31.97 14.03
C LYS A 64 6.75 31.60 12.69
N GLN A 65 6.37 30.33 12.52
CA GLN A 65 5.77 29.79 11.31
C GLN A 65 4.29 30.14 11.12
N SER A 66 3.57 30.51 12.18
CA SER A 66 2.14 30.83 12.08
C SER A 66 1.91 32.13 11.30
N GLU A 67 0.94 32.15 10.40
CA GLU A 67 0.51 33.37 9.71
C GLU A 67 -0.23 34.32 10.67
N ALA A 68 -0.93 33.76 11.66
CA ALA A 68 -1.56 34.53 12.72
C ALA A 68 -0.51 34.94 13.76
N LYS A 69 -0.60 36.18 14.26
CA LYS A 69 0.27 36.74 15.31
C LYS A 69 -0.58 37.27 16.47
N GLY A 70 0.09 37.73 17.53
CA GLY A 70 -0.53 38.21 18.76
C GLY A 70 -0.87 37.14 19.81
N PRO A 71 -1.47 37.56 20.94
CA PRO A 71 -1.56 36.77 22.16
C PRO A 71 -2.52 35.59 22.09
N LYS A 72 -3.62 35.69 21.32
CA LYS A 72 -4.58 34.60 21.15
C LYS A 72 -3.95 33.40 20.44
N GLU A 73 -3.13 33.67 19.43
CA GLU A 73 -2.44 32.62 18.68
C GLU A 73 -1.32 32.00 19.51
N LEU A 74 -0.53 32.83 20.21
CA LEU A 74 0.51 32.32 21.11
C LEU A 74 -0.10 31.42 22.18
N ARG A 75 -1.19 31.82 22.83
CA ARG A 75 -1.94 30.98 23.79
C ARG A 75 -2.37 29.64 23.18
N ARG A 76 -2.92 29.67 21.97
CA ARG A 76 -3.40 28.46 21.28
C ARG A 76 -2.27 27.47 21.07
N LEU A 77 -1.12 27.96 20.58
CA LEU A 77 0.08 27.14 20.36
C LEU A 77 0.68 26.63 21.66
N MET A 78 0.79 27.48 22.69
CA MET A 78 1.25 27.08 24.02
C MET A 78 0.42 25.92 24.58
N ARG A 79 -0.91 26.03 24.56
CA ARG A 79 -1.80 24.96 25.04
C ARG A 79 -1.63 23.69 24.20
N GLN A 80 -1.60 23.82 22.87
CA GLN A 80 -1.45 22.68 21.97
C GLN A 80 -0.15 21.91 22.24
N GLU A 81 0.98 22.60 22.36
CA GLU A 81 2.27 21.96 22.63
C GLU A 81 2.34 21.41 24.06
N TYR A 82 1.75 22.09 25.05
CA TYR A 82 1.70 21.60 26.42
C TYR A 82 0.88 20.30 26.51
N ASP A 83 -0.32 20.27 25.91
CA ASP A 83 -1.18 19.07 25.89
C ASP A 83 -0.51 17.90 25.15
N LYS A 84 0.28 18.19 24.10
CA LYS A 84 1.09 17.19 23.42
C LYS A 84 2.22 16.69 24.33
N TYR A 85 2.89 17.59 25.04
CA TYR A 85 3.98 17.29 25.97
C TYR A 85 3.51 16.41 27.13
N CYS A 86 2.37 16.71 27.74
CA CYS A 86 1.78 15.90 28.81
C CYS A 86 1.38 14.49 28.32
N ARG A 87 0.96 14.33 27.06
CA ARG A 87 0.65 13.01 26.49
C ARG A 87 1.88 12.12 26.32
N ILE A 88 3.03 12.70 25.95
CA ILE A 88 4.28 11.95 25.80
C ILE A 88 4.99 11.72 27.14
N ARG A 89 4.63 12.48 28.18
CA ARG A 89 5.15 12.34 29.55
C ARG A 89 4.00 12.30 30.55
N PRO A 90 3.27 11.16 30.65
CA PRO A 90 2.22 10.99 31.66
C PRO A 90 2.78 11.26 33.07
N GLY A 91 2.03 11.97 33.90
CA GLY A 91 2.51 12.37 35.23
C GLY A 91 3.25 13.72 35.27
N PHE A 92 3.50 14.38 34.14
CA PHE A 92 4.23 15.66 34.11
C PHE A 92 3.45 16.79 34.77
N ALA A 93 2.14 16.89 34.52
CA ALA A 93 1.31 17.97 35.05
C ALA A 93 1.04 17.82 36.55
N GLU A 94 1.18 16.61 37.10
CA GLU A 94 0.90 16.27 38.48
C GLU A 94 2.12 16.43 39.41
N ARG A 95 3.31 16.73 38.87
CA ARG A 95 4.51 16.89 39.69
C ARG A 95 4.62 18.31 40.25
N ASP A 96 4.91 18.42 41.54
CA ASP A 96 5.20 19.69 42.20
C ASP A 96 6.49 20.36 41.69
N ASP A 97 7.40 19.58 41.09
CA ASP A 97 8.65 20.07 40.49
C ASP A 97 8.52 20.41 38.99
N CYS A 98 7.32 20.28 38.45
CA CYS A 98 7.06 20.55 37.05
C CYS A 98 7.27 22.04 36.74
N ILE A 99 8.25 22.34 35.90
CA ILE A 99 8.39 23.68 35.34
C ILE A 99 7.37 23.83 34.20
N GLY A 100 6.25 24.46 34.51
CA GLY A 100 5.22 24.81 33.53
C GLY A 100 5.73 25.73 32.41
N LEU A 101 4.86 26.05 31.45
CA LEU A 101 5.15 26.99 30.37
C LEU A 101 4.57 28.36 30.68
N LEU A 102 5.44 29.37 30.71
CA LEU A 102 5.07 30.78 30.87
C LEU A 102 5.57 31.57 29.67
N ALA A 103 4.73 32.47 29.17
CA ALA A 103 5.07 33.40 28.12
C ALA A 103 4.74 34.83 28.51
N PHE A 104 5.59 35.76 28.09
CA PHE A 104 5.26 37.18 28.06
C PHE A 104 5.44 37.69 26.64
N LEU A 105 4.36 38.10 26.01
CA LEU A 105 4.37 38.70 24.67
C LEU A 105 4.20 40.21 24.80
N CYS A 106 5.14 40.97 24.27
CA CYS A 106 5.00 42.41 24.09
C CYS A 106 4.74 42.71 22.62
N ALA A 107 3.71 43.52 22.35
CA ALA A 107 3.30 43.92 21.01
C ALA A 107 2.92 45.41 20.99
N MET A 108 2.85 46.01 19.80
CA MET A 108 2.41 47.39 19.61
C MET A 108 0.91 47.44 19.23
N GLU A 109 0.09 48.09 20.06
CA GLU A 109 -1.34 48.31 19.80
C GLU A 109 -1.65 49.81 19.77
N GLY A 110 -2.10 50.31 18.62
CA GLY A 110 -2.39 51.74 18.48
C GLY A 110 -1.16 52.63 18.73
N GLY A 111 0.04 52.13 18.45
CA GLY A 111 1.30 52.84 18.67
C GLY A 111 1.81 52.82 20.11
N LYS A 112 1.15 52.07 21.02
CA LYS A 112 1.56 51.88 22.42
C LYS A 112 1.99 50.44 22.67
N PRO A 113 3.01 50.18 23.49
CA PRO A 113 3.40 48.83 23.85
C PRO A 113 2.40 48.23 24.84
N VAL A 114 2.05 46.96 24.62
CA VAL A 114 1.14 46.18 25.45
C VAL A 114 1.77 44.84 25.73
N GLY A 115 1.79 44.44 26.99
CA GLY A 115 2.28 43.14 27.44
C GLY A 115 1.15 42.16 27.71
N TYR A 116 1.40 40.89 27.43
CA TYR A 116 0.47 39.78 27.59
C TYR A 116 1.18 38.64 28.31
N LEU A 117 0.80 38.38 29.57
CA LEU A 117 1.27 37.25 30.34
C LEU A 117 0.33 36.06 30.12
N ILE A 118 0.90 34.91 29.76
CA ILE A 118 0.18 33.65 29.53
C ILE A 118 0.90 32.57 30.31
N ASP A 119 0.20 31.90 31.22
CA ASP A 119 0.82 30.93 32.12
C ASP A 119 0.04 29.62 32.20
N SER A 120 0.72 28.50 31.97
CA SER A 120 0.17 27.16 32.17
C SER A 120 -0.40 26.92 33.58
N ALA A 121 0.20 27.53 34.62
CA ALA A 121 -0.29 27.43 35.99
C ALA A 121 -1.64 28.12 36.18
N LYS A 122 -1.94 29.13 35.36
CA LYS A 122 -3.22 29.82 35.28
C LYS A 122 -4.08 29.30 34.12
N ASN A 123 -3.92 28.04 33.74
CA ASN A 123 -4.64 27.41 32.63
C ASN A 123 -4.58 28.26 31.34
N PHE A 124 -3.41 28.83 31.03
CA PHE A 124 -3.17 29.67 29.85
C PHE A 124 -4.13 30.86 29.71
N GLU A 125 -4.63 31.41 30.82
CA GLU A 125 -5.33 32.70 30.80
C GLU A 125 -4.41 33.82 30.30
N ILE A 126 -5.00 34.79 29.57
CA ILE A 126 -4.25 35.92 29.02
C ILE A 126 -4.46 37.10 29.95
N GLU A 127 -3.40 37.50 30.65
CA GLU A 127 -3.38 38.70 31.47
C GLU A 127 -2.75 39.85 30.68
N ARG A 128 -3.53 40.91 30.45
CA ARG A 128 -3.08 42.08 29.70
C ARG A 128 -2.52 43.14 30.64
N CYS A 129 -1.35 43.68 30.33
CA CYS A 129 -0.73 44.79 31.04
C CYS A 129 -0.39 45.91 30.05
N GLN A 130 -0.70 47.15 30.44
CA GLN A 130 -0.42 48.34 29.65
C GLN A 130 -0.15 49.50 30.60
N ALA A 131 0.79 50.37 30.24
CA ALA A 131 1.07 51.58 30.99
C ALA A 131 -0.14 52.53 30.94
N PRO A 132 -0.51 53.17 32.07
CA PRO A 132 -1.37 54.35 32.04
C PRO A 132 -0.74 55.48 31.20
N GLU A 133 -1.55 56.44 30.79
CA GLU A 133 -1.07 57.63 30.07
C GLU A 133 -0.09 58.43 30.94
N ASN A 134 1.05 58.84 30.38
CA ASN A 134 2.15 59.50 31.10
C ASN A 134 2.73 58.72 32.30
N ASP A 135 2.58 57.39 32.34
CA ASP A 135 3.14 56.55 33.40
C ASP A 135 3.86 55.33 32.81
N SER A 136 4.39 54.45 33.67
CA SER A 136 5.00 53.19 33.29
C SER A 136 4.47 52.05 34.17
N VAL A 137 4.38 50.86 33.59
CA VAL A 137 4.11 49.63 34.34
C VAL A 137 5.33 48.73 34.28
N THR A 138 5.73 48.22 35.44
CA THR A 138 6.81 47.25 35.57
C THR A 138 6.23 45.86 35.72
N VAL A 139 6.74 44.90 34.95
CA VAL A 139 6.38 43.49 35.04
C VAL A 139 7.63 42.69 35.34
N ALA A 140 7.54 41.80 36.31
CA ALA A 140 8.51 40.73 36.50
C ALA A 140 7.77 39.40 36.29
N ALA A 141 8.40 38.43 35.64
CA ALA A 141 7.80 37.13 35.40
C ALA A 141 8.85 36.02 35.47
N GLY A 142 8.44 34.84 35.94
CA GLY A 142 9.32 33.68 36.10
C GLY A 142 9.77 33.49 37.56
N ILE A 143 10.98 33.00 37.76
CA ILE A 143 11.48 32.70 39.10
C ILE A 143 11.86 33.99 39.85
N ASN A 144 11.49 34.07 41.13
CA ASN A 144 11.73 35.24 42.00
C ASN A 144 11.11 36.54 41.49
N ASP A 145 10.03 36.48 40.71
CA ASP A 145 9.35 37.65 40.13
C ASP A 145 8.90 38.69 41.16
N GLU A 146 8.34 38.27 42.30
CA GLU A 146 7.95 39.18 43.38
C GLU A 146 9.15 39.96 43.96
N VAL A 147 10.24 39.24 44.24
CA VAL A 147 11.49 39.81 44.79
C VAL A 147 12.15 40.72 43.75
N ALA A 148 12.17 40.29 42.50
CA ALA A 148 12.70 41.06 41.38
C ALA A 148 11.91 42.35 41.18
N GLY A 149 10.59 42.30 41.29
CA GLY A 149 9.72 43.47 41.25
C GLY A 149 9.99 44.45 42.39
N ALA A 150 10.28 43.97 43.60
CA ALA A 150 10.65 44.82 44.73
C ALA A 150 11.99 45.53 44.50
N PHE A 151 13.02 44.81 44.03
CA PHE A 151 14.32 45.41 43.70
C PHE A 151 14.23 46.40 42.53
N LEU A 152 13.38 46.12 41.54
CA LEU A 152 13.15 47.03 40.43
C LEU A 152 12.50 48.35 40.89
N LYS A 153 11.49 48.27 41.76
CA LYS A 153 10.87 49.45 42.38
C LYS A 153 11.87 50.26 43.22
N GLU A 154 12.72 49.58 44.00
CA GLU A 154 13.80 50.22 44.77
C GLU A 154 14.77 50.99 43.85
N ALA A 155 15.20 50.36 42.75
CA ALA A 155 16.10 50.98 41.78
C ALA A 155 15.45 52.22 41.12
N TYR A 156 14.18 52.13 40.71
CA TYR A 156 13.47 53.27 40.12
C TYR A 156 13.22 54.40 41.12
N ALA A 157 12.94 54.09 42.39
CA ALA A 157 12.84 55.11 43.44
C ALA A 157 14.14 55.91 43.64
N ARG A 158 15.29 55.35 43.23
CA ARG A 158 16.60 56.02 43.23
C ARG A 158 16.93 56.75 41.92
N GLY A 159 16.00 56.77 40.95
CA GLY A 159 16.22 57.41 39.65
C GLY A 159 17.14 56.62 38.71
N VAL A 160 17.31 55.32 38.94
CA VAL A 160 18.14 54.45 38.09
C VAL A 160 17.37 54.12 36.81
N GLY A 161 18.00 54.25 35.63
CA GLY A 161 17.38 53.89 34.36
C GLY A 161 17.13 52.39 34.21
N ALA A 162 16.20 52.00 33.32
CA ALA A 162 15.77 50.60 33.17
C ALA A 162 16.93 49.61 32.94
N VAL A 163 17.88 49.96 32.07
CA VAL A 163 19.04 49.10 31.75
C VAL A 163 19.89 48.83 33.00
N GLN A 164 20.25 49.87 33.76
CA GLN A 164 21.04 49.71 34.99
C GLN A 164 20.22 49.03 36.09
N ALA A 165 18.93 49.31 36.18
CA ALA A 165 18.04 48.69 37.15
C ALA A 165 17.91 47.18 36.91
N TYR A 166 17.76 46.76 35.65
CA TYR A 166 17.73 45.33 35.30
C TYR A 166 19.04 44.64 35.63
N GLY A 167 20.17 45.27 35.30
CA GLY A 167 21.48 44.73 35.67
C GLY A 167 21.61 44.52 37.17
N TYR A 168 21.24 45.52 37.97
CA TYR A 168 21.21 45.42 39.43
C TYR A 168 20.32 44.26 39.91
N VAL A 169 19.12 44.08 39.35
CA VAL A 169 18.20 43.02 39.75
C VAL A 169 18.76 41.64 39.39
N PHE A 170 19.29 41.45 38.18
CA PHE A 170 19.88 40.19 37.76
C PHE A 170 21.11 39.82 38.60
N ASP A 171 22.01 40.76 38.87
CA ASP A 171 23.20 40.53 39.71
C ASP A 171 22.80 40.13 41.15
N ARG A 172 21.74 40.73 41.69
CA ARG A 172 21.23 40.42 43.03
C ARG A 172 20.55 39.06 43.15
N LEU A 173 19.97 38.59 42.06
CA LEU A 173 19.23 37.32 42.00
C LEU A 173 20.00 36.20 41.31
N ALA A 174 21.25 36.46 40.92
CA ALA A 174 22.10 35.51 40.23
C ALA A 174 22.32 34.23 41.05
N GLY A 175 22.22 33.08 40.38
CA GLY A 175 22.33 31.76 40.97
C GLY A 175 22.23 30.68 39.90
N GLU A 176 21.97 29.42 40.28
CA GLU A 176 21.91 28.35 39.30
C GLU A 176 20.81 28.57 38.26
N GLN A 177 19.70 29.21 38.65
CA GLN A 177 18.47 29.41 37.85
C GLN A 177 18.40 30.74 37.08
N ILE A 178 19.22 31.74 37.45
CA ILE A 178 19.28 33.06 36.82
C ILE A 178 20.75 33.38 36.56
N GLY A 179 21.10 33.65 35.31
CA GLY A 179 22.43 34.16 34.98
C GLY A 179 22.83 34.06 33.51
N GLY A 180 24.12 33.90 33.24
CA GLY A 180 24.71 34.10 31.91
C GLY A 180 24.79 35.59 31.58
N ASN A 181 24.14 36.00 30.50
CA ASN A 181 23.99 37.41 30.13
C ASN A 181 22.54 37.87 30.36
N ALA A 182 22.36 39.16 30.64
CA ALA A 182 21.07 39.85 30.59
C ALA A 182 20.96 40.59 29.27
N ASP A 183 20.21 40.03 28.32
CA ASP A 183 19.95 40.67 27.03
C ASP A 183 18.77 41.64 27.17
N VAL A 184 19.01 42.93 26.91
CA VAL A 184 18.01 44.00 27.03
C VAL A 184 17.55 44.45 25.66
N TYR A 185 16.26 44.30 25.41
CA TYR A 185 15.57 44.71 24.20
C TYR A 185 14.78 45.99 24.44
N LEU A 186 14.75 46.85 23.42
CA LEU A 186 13.89 48.00 23.30
C LEU A 186 12.91 47.76 22.15
N MET A 187 11.62 47.92 22.44
CA MET A 187 10.54 47.96 21.47
C MET A 187 9.98 49.38 21.45
N ASP A 188 9.93 49.99 20.27
CA ASP A 188 9.27 51.28 20.03
C ASP A 188 8.62 51.28 18.63
N ARG A 189 8.12 52.43 18.17
CA ARG A 189 7.50 52.56 16.84
C ARG A 189 8.46 52.30 15.67
N ASN A 190 9.77 52.30 15.92
CA ASN A 190 10.80 51.99 14.92
C ASN A 190 11.18 50.49 14.92
N GLY A 191 10.53 49.67 15.74
CA GLY A 191 10.73 48.23 15.80
C GLY A 191 11.46 47.76 17.06
N ILE A 192 11.93 46.52 17.03
CA ILE A 192 12.54 45.83 18.17
C ILE A 192 14.06 45.70 17.95
N ARG A 193 14.87 46.08 18.95
CA ARG A 193 16.33 45.96 18.88
C ARG A 193 16.94 45.67 20.25
N ILE A 194 18.07 44.96 20.26
CA ILE A 194 18.91 44.82 21.45
C ILE A 194 19.62 46.15 21.69
N ILE A 195 19.51 46.71 22.89
CA ILE A 195 20.15 47.97 23.27
C ILE A 195 21.29 47.78 24.27
N HIS A 196 21.32 46.64 24.96
CA HIS A 196 22.36 46.31 25.92
C HIS A 196 22.42 44.79 26.11
N SER A 197 23.61 44.27 26.38
CA SER A 197 23.80 42.90 26.85
C SER A 197 24.96 42.94 27.85
N GLN A 198 24.73 42.44 29.06
CA GLN A 198 25.75 42.41 30.09
C GLN A 198 25.86 41.02 30.71
N THR A 199 27.08 40.62 31.02
CA THR A 199 27.31 39.43 31.84
C THR A 199 26.83 39.69 33.26
N ILE A 200 26.01 38.77 33.78
CA ILE A 200 25.45 38.83 35.12
C ILE A 200 26.56 38.44 36.12
N ALA A 201 26.66 39.15 37.24
CA ALA A 201 27.63 38.87 38.29
C ALA A 201 27.19 37.65 39.14
N GLU A 202 27.66 36.46 38.76
CA GLU A 202 27.25 35.20 39.39
C GLU A 202 28.11 34.79 40.60
N PRO A 203 27.52 34.24 41.68
CA PRO A 203 28.27 33.54 42.71
C PRO A 203 28.85 32.21 42.16
N PRO A 204 29.71 31.49 42.92
CA PRO A 204 30.10 30.13 42.54
C PRO A 204 28.87 29.22 42.38
N LEU A 205 28.70 28.64 41.18
CA LEU A 205 27.52 27.85 40.81
C LEU A 205 27.80 26.36 40.76
N ASN A 206 26.79 25.55 41.07
CA ASN A 206 26.79 24.14 40.69
C ASN A 206 26.55 24.01 39.18
N ARG A 207 27.48 23.41 38.45
CA ARG A 207 27.38 23.19 36.99
C ARG A 207 27.21 21.71 36.68
N VAL A 208 26.43 21.41 35.65
CA VAL A 208 26.30 20.05 35.12
C VAL A 208 27.68 19.60 34.61
N GLY A 209 28.15 18.45 35.09
CA GLY A 209 29.44 17.90 34.67
C GLY A 209 29.50 17.58 33.17
N PRO A 210 30.70 17.55 32.56
CA PRO A 210 30.89 17.27 31.13
C PRO A 210 30.27 15.94 30.68
N GLU A 211 30.18 14.96 31.57
CA GLU A 211 29.56 13.64 31.31
C GLU A 211 28.07 13.71 30.93
N TYR A 212 27.36 14.75 31.33
CA TYR A 212 25.93 14.95 30.99
C TYR A 212 25.73 15.85 29.76
N THR A 213 26.75 16.63 29.35
CA THR A 213 26.66 17.58 28.23
C THR A 213 26.97 16.94 26.87
N VAL A 214 27.78 15.88 26.83
CA VAL A 214 28.20 15.21 25.57
C VAL A 214 27.11 14.30 25.02
N PHE A 215 26.31 13.65 25.88
CA PHE A 215 25.28 12.70 25.44
C PHE A 215 24.06 13.35 24.79
N SER A 216 23.76 14.63 25.04
CA SER A 216 22.56 15.28 24.51
C SER A 216 22.78 15.92 23.14
N LYS A 217 23.88 16.65 22.90
CA LYS A 217 24.11 17.31 21.61
C LYS A 217 24.29 16.31 20.46
N GLU A 218 25.14 15.30 20.61
CA GLU A 218 25.36 14.32 19.52
C GLU A 218 24.15 13.42 19.26
N LEU A 219 23.41 13.06 20.31
CA LEU A 219 22.22 12.22 20.15
C LEU A 219 21.05 13.03 19.57
N ASP A 220 20.86 14.29 20.00
CA ASP A 220 19.79 15.14 19.52
C ASP A 220 20.02 15.58 18.07
N GLU A 221 21.25 15.91 17.65
CA GLU A 221 21.55 16.18 16.24
C GLU A 221 21.24 14.95 15.34
N ARG A 222 21.62 13.74 15.79
CA ARG A 222 21.40 12.50 15.03
C ARG A 222 19.93 12.11 15.00
N VAL A 223 19.22 12.20 16.13
CA VAL A 223 17.79 11.87 16.23
C VAL A 223 16.93 12.93 15.52
N ARG A 224 17.27 14.21 15.62
CA ARG A 224 16.61 15.31 14.91
C ARG A 224 16.79 15.19 13.40
N THR A 225 17.97 14.79 12.93
CA THR A 225 18.21 14.47 11.52
C THR A 225 17.40 13.26 11.06
N LEU A 226 17.27 12.22 11.89
CA LEU A 226 16.45 11.03 11.61
C LEU A 226 14.93 11.33 11.62
N MET A 227 14.46 12.23 12.48
CA MET A 227 13.03 12.50 12.71
C MET A 227 12.47 13.60 11.79
N LEU A 228 13.20 14.70 11.55
CA LEU A 228 12.74 15.78 10.66
C LEU A 228 12.83 15.42 9.18
N SER A 229 13.64 14.41 8.83
CA SER A 229 13.70 13.85 7.48
C SER A 229 12.60 12.80 7.20
N ALA A 230 11.75 12.48 8.18
CA ALA A 230 10.73 11.44 8.07
C ALA A 230 9.37 11.93 7.53
N ILE A 231 9.30 13.14 6.96
CA ILE A 231 8.30 13.46 5.94
C ILE A 231 8.95 13.12 4.59
N ILE A 232 8.82 11.86 4.16
CA ILE A 232 9.37 11.39 2.90
C ILE A 232 8.37 11.67 1.79
N THR A 233 8.29 12.93 1.36
CA THR A 233 7.58 13.32 0.14
C THR A 233 8.63 13.45 -0.97
N GLY A 234 8.69 12.47 -1.88
CA GLY A 234 9.50 12.54 -3.10
C GLY A 234 11.02 12.37 -2.95
N SER A 235 11.52 11.89 -1.80
CA SER A 235 12.96 11.64 -1.60
C SER A 235 13.30 10.15 -1.67
N HIS A 236 14.51 9.85 -2.16
CA HIS A 236 15.07 8.51 -2.22
C HIS A 236 15.11 7.86 -0.82
N ILE A 237 14.25 6.86 -0.61
CA ILE A 237 14.40 5.93 0.52
C ILE A 237 15.42 4.90 0.08
N ASN A 238 16.46 4.64 0.88
CA ASN A 238 17.36 3.52 0.70
C ASN A 238 17.48 2.77 2.02
N VAL A 239 16.76 1.65 2.13
CA VAL A 239 16.82 0.78 3.31
C VAL A 239 17.61 -0.47 2.96
N GLY A 240 18.52 -0.86 3.86
CA GLY A 240 19.30 -2.09 3.71
C GLY A 240 20.25 -2.07 2.50
N ASN A 241 20.92 -0.95 2.23
CA ASN A 241 21.92 -0.81 1.17
C ASN A 241 21.41 -1.21 -0.24
N GLY A 242 20.24 -0.70 -0.62
CA GLY A 242 19.61 -0.92 -1.93
C GLY A 242 18.53 -2.00 -1.95
N THR A 243 18.26 -2.67 -0.83
CA THR A 243 17.23 -3.73 -0.74
C THR A 243 15.82 -3.19 -1.00
N PHE A 244 15.55 -1.97 -0.54
CA PHE A 244 14.34 -1.22 -0.87
C PHE A 244 14.72 0.20 -1.25
N THR A 245 14.33 0.60 -2.45
CA THR A 245 14.51 1.97 -2.96
C THR A 245 13.22 2.55 -3.50
N VAL A 246 13.03 3.86 -3.31
CA VAL A 246 11.99 4.63 -4.02
C VAL A 246 12.70 5.53 -5.02
N ASP A 247 12.39 5.37 -6.29
CA ASP A 247 12.90 6.21 -7.36
C ASP A 247 12.26 7.61 -7.25
N GLY A 248 13.06 8.62 -6.92
CA GLY A 248 12.57 10.00 -6.74
C GLY A 248 12.01 10.65 -8.01
N SER A 249 12.31 10.11 -9.20
CA SER A 249 11.85 10.66 -10.49
C SER A 249 10.52 10.06 -10.97
N THR A 250 10.27 8.78 -10.68
CA THR A 250 9.08 8.05 -11.15
C THR A 250 8.13 7.65 -10.01
N GLY A 251 8.57 7.77 -8.75
CA GLY A 251 7.85 7.28 -7.58
C GLY A 251 7.79 5.76 -7.50
N HIS A 252 8.52 5.03 -8.36
CA HIS A 252 8.51 3.56 -8.35
C HIS A 252 9.25 3.01 -7.13
N MET A 253 8.59 2.11 -6.41
CA MET A 253 9.24 1.27 -5.43
C MET A 253 10.01 0.15 -6.16
N ARG A 254 11.32 0.05 -5.91
CA ARG A 254 12.19 -1.02 -6.39
C ARG A 254 12.71 -1.81 -5.20
N THR A 255 12.51 -3.12 -5.23
CA THR A 255 13.05 -4.04 -4.22
C THR A 255 13.66 -5.26 -4.89
N THR A 256 14.79 -5.73 -4.35
CA THR A 256 15.42 -6.99 -4.78
C THR A 256 14.86 -8.21 -4.04
N SER A 257 14.24 -8.01 -2.88
CA SER A 257 13.63 -9.06 -2.06
C SER A 257 12.53 -8.44 -1.18
N GLY A 258 11.28 -8.53 -1.63
CA GLY A 258 10.11 -8.04 -0.88
C GLY A 258 9.25 -9.19 -0.36
N GLU A 259 8.92 -9.14 0.94
CA GLU A 259 7.87 -9.97 1.54
C GLU A 259 6.65 -9.09 1.79
N PHE A 260 5.50 -9.47 1.24
CA PHE A 260 4.25 -8.73 1.38
C PHE A 260 3.24 -9.58 2.17
N SER A 261 2.57 -8.98 3.13
CA SER A 261 1.42 -9.57 3.83
C SER A 261 0.16 -8.78 3.52
N GLY A 262 -0.98 -9.47 3.31
CA GLY A 262 -2.27 -8.85 2.96
C GLY A 262 -2.63 -8.95 1.47
N SER A 263 -3.41 -7.97 0.99
CA SER A 263 -3.97 -7.96 -0.37
C SER A 263 -3.16 -7.06 -1.31
N ILE A 264 -2.88 -7.55 -2.52
CA ILE A 264 -2.33 -6.75 -3.62
C ILE A 264 -3.48 -6.44 -4.59
N THR A 265 -3.80 -5.17 -4.79
CA THR A 265 -4.87 -4.71 -5.69
C THR A 265 -4.31 -3.82 -6.81
N ALA A 266 -5.03 -3.72 -7.93
CA ALA A 266 -4.72 -2.84 -9.07
C ALA A 266 -3.26 -2.93 -9.59
N SER A 267 -2.69 -4.14 -9.62
CA SER A 267 -1.29 -4.38 -9.98
C SER A 267 -1.15 -5.16 -11.29
N THR A 268 -0.11 -4.85 -12.06
CA THR A 268 0.32 -5.66 -13.22
C THR A 268 1.60 -6.40 -12.84
N VAL A 269 1.61 -7.73 -13.01
CA VAL A 269 2.78 -8.57 -12.74
C VAL A 269 3.37 -9.06 -14.08
N THR A 270 4.61 -8.69 -14.39
CA THR A 270 5.29 -9.06 -15.65
C THR A 270 6.56 -9.86 -15.34
N GLY A 271 6.75 -11.00 -16.01
CA GLY A 271 8.00 -11.79 -15.98
C GLY A 271 8.25 -12.66 -14.73
N SER A 272 7.32 -12.73 -13.79
CA SER A 272 7.49 -13.46 -12.52
C SER A 272 6.91 -14.89 -12.55
N THR A 273 7.49 -15.78 -11.74
CA THR A 273 6.82 -17.02 -11.33
C THR A 273 5.82 -16.70 -10.21
N ILE A 274 4.55 -17.01 -10.44
CA ILE A 274 3.51 -16.96 -9.41
C ILE A 274 3.25 -18.39 -8.96
N GLN A 275 3.47 -18.69 -7.68
CA GLN A 275 3.21 -20.02 -7.12
C GLN A 275 2.51 -19.94 -5.77
N THR A 276 1.60 -20.89 -5.52
CA THR A 276 0.81 -20.92 -4.27
C THR A 276 1.53 -21.63 -3.11
N ALA A 277 2.56 -22.44 -3.40
CA ALA A 277 3.40 -23.11 -2.41
C ALA A 277 4.74 -23.51 -3.04
N THR A 278 5.76 -23.75 -2.22
CA THR A 278 7.12 -24.11 -2.67
C THR A 278 7.27 -25.59 -3.03
N SER A 279 6.38 -26.47 -2.55
CA SER A 279 6.43 -27.90 -2.81
C SER A 279 5.03 -28.55 -2.80
N THR A 280 4.93 -29.78 -3.31
CA THR A 280 3.71 -30.60 -3.31
C THR A 280 2.52 -29.94 -4.03
N ARG A 281 1.38 -29.77 -3.35
CA ARG A 281 0.13 -29.24 -3.91
C ARG A 281 0.27 -27.75 -4.16
N ARG A 282 0.40 -27.37 -5.43
CA ARG A 282 0.61 -25.98 -5.84
C ARG A 282 0.06 -25.72 -7.23
N ILE A 283 -0.21 -24.45 -7.50
CA ILE A 283 -0.38 -23.93 -8.85
C ILE A 283 0.85 -23.08 -9.16
N ILE A 284 1.39 -23.20 -10.37
CA ILE A 284 2.50 -22.39 -10.87
C ILE A 284 2.04 -21.71 -12.17
N LEU A 285 2.24 -20.41 -12.28
CA LEU A 285 2.23 -19.65 -13.53
C LEU A 285 3.63 -19.09 -13.74
N ASP A 286 4.27 -19.43 -14.85
CA ASP A 286 5.61 -18.95 -15.21
C ASP A 286 5.73 -18.79 -16.74
N PRO A 287 6.91 -18.41 -17.29
CA PRO A 287 7.07 -18.25 -18.74
C PRO A 287 6.77 -19.50 -19.57
N ASN A 288 6.74 -20.69 -18.98
CA ASN A 288 6.42 -21.95 -19.67
C ASN A 288 4.92 -22.31 -19.59
N GLY A 289 4.10 -21.50 -18.91
CA GLY A 289 2.65 -21.65 -18.84
C GLY A 289 2.10 -21.90 -17.43
N LEU A 290 0.88 -22.45 -17.37
CA LEU A 290 0.15 -22.72 -16.13
C LEU A 290 0.23 -24.21 -15.79
N ARG A 291 0.54 -24.56 -14.54
CA ARG A 291 0.63 -25.95 -14.09
C ARG A 291 0.02 -26.14 -12.72
N SER A 292 -0.69 -27.24 -12.51
CA SER A 292 -1.18 -27.67 -11.19
C SER A 292 -0.50 -28.97 -10.75
N PHE A 293 -0.28 -29.09 -9.45
CA PHE A 293 0.34 -30.25 -8.80
C PHE A 293 -0.53 -30.75 -7.65
N ASP A 294 -0.52 -32.06 -7.41
CA ASP A 294 -1.21 -32.68 -6.29
C ASP A 294 -0.36 -32.74 -5.01
N GLY A 295 -0.88 -33.41 -3.97
CA GLY A 295 -0.19 -33.56 -2.68
C GLY A 295 1.12 -34.36 -2.73
N ASN A 296 1.36 -35.13 -3.78
CA ASN A 296 2.62 -35.86 -3.99
C ASN A 296 3.61 -35.04 -4.84
N GLY A 297 3.26 -33.83 -5.26
CA GLY A 297 4.06 -33.01 -6.16
C GLY A 297 4.02 -33.49 -7.61
N THR A 298 3.08 -34.36 -7.97
CA THR A 298 2.86 -34.83 -9.33
C THR A 298 2.06 -33.80 -10.10
N ARG A 299 2.55 -33.38 -11.27
CA ARG A 299 1.81 -32.49 -12.19
C ARG A 299 0.50 -33.17 -12.60
N ARG A 300 -0.62 -32.44 -12.62
CA ARG A 300 -1.96 -32.97 -12.95
C ARG A 300 -2.58 -32.33 -14.17
N ILE A 301 -2.46 -31.02 -14.28
CA ILE A 301 -2.96 -30.24 -15.41
C ILE A 301 -1.88 -29.25 -15.80
N SER A 302 -1.67 -29.05 -17.09
CA SER A 302 -0.89 -27.91 -17.58
C SER A 302 -1.49 -27.27 -18.82
N ILE A 303 -1.31 -25.96 -18.96
CA ILE A 303 -1.44 -25.24 -20.22
C ILE A 303 -0.02 -24.85 -20.58
N ASP A 304 0.61 -25.64 -21.44
CA ASP A 304 2.00 -25.44 -21.86
C ASP A 304 2.03 -24.84 -23.28
N THR A 305 3.02 -24.01 -23.56
CA THR A 305 3.42 -23.71 -24.94
C THR A 305 4.11 -24.93 -25.55
N ASN A 306 3.65 -25.36 -26.72
CA ASN A 306 4.30 -26.36 -27.54
C ASN A 306 4.92 -25.68 -28.76
N ASP A 307 6.07 -25.04 -28.56
CA ASP A 307 6.74 -24.23 -29.58
C ASP A 307 7.06 -25.03 -30.85
N GLY A 308 7.25 -26.35 -30.74
CA GLY A 308 7.48 -27.23 -31.89
C GLY A 308 6.30 -27.31 -32.87
N PHE A 309 5.08 -27.03 -32.39
CA PHE A 309 3.88 -26.99 -33.23
C PHE A 309 3.26 -25.59 -33.32
N GLY A 310 3.81 -24.61 -32.58
CA GLY A 310 3.28 -23.24 -32.53
C GLY A 310 1.93 -23.14 -31.81
N THR A 311 1.62 -24.08 -30.92
CA THR A 311 0.29 -24.20 -30.29
C THR A 311 0.37 -24.16 -28.76
N GLN A 312 -0.73 -23.83 -28.10
CA GLN A 312 -0.91 -24.05 -26.66
C GLN A 312 -1.71 -25.33 -26.44
N GLU A 313 -1.28 -26.12 -25.46
CA GLU A 313 -1.88 -27.42 -25.17
C GLU A 313 -2.34 -27.50 -23.71
N LEU A 314 -3.59 -27.87 -23.49
CA LEU A 314 -4.09 -28.33 -22.20
C LEU A 314 -3.76 -29.81 -22.04
N ARG A 315 -2.82 -30.14 -21.16
CA ARG A 315 -2.37 -31.51 -20.90
C ARG A 315 -2.87 -32.02 -19.57
N PHE A 316 -3.24 -33.29 -19.55
CA PHE A 316 -3.68 -34.01 -18.36
C PHE A 316 -2.67 -35.10 -18.01
N TYR A 317 -2.44 -35.30 -16.72
CA TYR A 317 -1.44 -36.26 -16.22
C TYR A 317 -2.05 -37.25 -15.23
N GLY A 318 -1.72 -38.53 -15.44
CA GLY A 318 -2.20 -39.65 -14.64
C GLY A 318 -1.53 -39.76 -13.27
N ALA A 319 -1.93 -40.76 -12.48
CA ALA A 319 -1.46 -41.00 -11.11
C ALA A 319 0.06 -40.98 -10.95
N THR A 320 0.78 -41.50 -11.95
CA THR A 320 2.23 -41.64 -12.00
C THR A 320 2.97 -40.41 -12.54
N GLY A 321 2.24 -39.36 -12.95
CA GLY A 321 2.79 -38.18 -13.61
C GLY A 321 3.01 -38.34 -15.12
N GLY A 322 2.72 -39.52 -15.69
CA GLY A 322 2.69 -39.72 -17.14
C GLY A 322 1.56 -38.92 -17.81
N LYS A 323 1.81 -38.46 -19.04
CA LYS A 323 0.79 -37.75 -19.85
C LYS A 323 -0.36 -38.72 -20.13
N SER A 324 -1.57 -38.32 -19.73
CA SER A 324 -2.80 -39.10 -19.87
C SER A 324 -3.62 -38.64 -21.08
N GLY A 325 -3.58 -37.34 -21.41
CA GLY A 325 -4.31 -36.79 -22.54
C GLY A 325 -3.95 -35.34 -22.82
N VAL A 326 -4.46 -34.83 -23.94
CA VAL A 326 -4.22 -33.48 -24.43
C VAL A 326 -5.46 -32.93 -25.15
N VAL A 327 -5.67 -31.62 -25.00
CA VAL A 327 -6.53 -30.80 -25.85
C VAL A 327 -5.65 -29.69 -26.43
N SER A 328 -5.60 -29.58 -27.75
CA SER A 328 -4.76 -28.61 -28.45
C SER A 328 -5.47 -28.06 -29.68
N GLY A 329 -5.31 -26.78 -29.98
CA GLY A 329 -5.72 -26.21 -31.26
C GLY A 329 -4.55 -26.09 -32.22
N SER A 330 -4.76 -26.29 -33.52
CA SER A 330 -3.86 -25.86 -34.59
C SER A 330 -4.70 -25.19 -35.69
N ASP A 331 -4.07 -24.64 -36.74
CA ASP A 331 -4.80 -23.96 -37.82
C ASP A 331 -5.93 -24.84 -38.40
N GLY A 332 -7.17 -24.44 -38.14
CA GLY A 332 -8.38 -25.13 -38.58
C GLY A 332 -8.69 -26.46 -37.88
N ARG A 333 -8.03 -26.80 -36.76
CA ARG A 333 -8.23 -28.09 -36.08
C ARG A 333 -8.25 -27.97 -34.56
N LEU A 334 -9.09 -28.78 -33.92
CA LEU A 334 -9.06 -29.06 -32.50
C LEU A 334 -8.71 -30.55 -32.32
N ASN A 335 -7.60 -30.82 -31.64
CA ASN A 335 -7.20 -32.19 -31.30
C ASN A 335 -7.59 -32.48 -29.85
N VAL A 336 -8.30 -33.59 -29.64
CA VAL A 336 -8.60 -34.15 -28.32
C VAL A 336 -8.11 -35.58 -28.33
N ALA A 337 -7.10 -35.90 -27.52
CA ALA A 337 -6.46 -37.21 -27.55
C ALA A 337 -6.13 -37.74 -26.16
N ALA A 338 -6.34 -39.04 -25.96
CA ALA A 338 -5.78 -39.79 -24.84
C ALA A 338 -4.39 -40.32 -25.26
N SER A 339 -3.40 -40.24 -24.38
CA SER A 339 -2.01 -40.59 -24.73
C SER A 339 -1.69 -42.08 -24.60
N SER A 340 -2.48 -42.83 -23.82
CA SER A 340 -2.22 -44.25 -23.54
C SER A 340 -3.49 -45.03 -23.17
N GLY A 341 -4.66 -44.61 -23.63
CA GLY A 341 -5.92 -45.21 -23.20
C GLY A 341 -7.12 -44.81 -24.05
N LEU A 342 -8.30 -45.10 -23.51
CA LEU A 342 -9.59 -44.83 -24.13
C LEU A 342 -9.99 -43.36 -23.94
N LEU A 343 -10.29 -42.67 -25.04
CA LEU A 343 -11.07 -41.43 -24.97
C LEU A 343 -12.55 -41.80 -24.79
N VAL A 344 -13.12 -41.45 -23.64
CA VAL A 344 -14.54 -41.66 -23.36
C VAL A 344 -15.28 -40.34 -23.54
N LEU A 345 -16.19 -40.28 -24.51
CA LEU A 345 -17.17 -39.20 -24.68
C LEU A 345 -18.52 -39.74 -24.22
N ALA A 346 -19.00 -39.30 -23.06
CA ALA A 346 -20.21 -39.82 -22.44
C ALA A 346 -21.20 -38.70 -22.10
N GLY A 347 -22.48 -38.96 -22.34
CA GLY A 347 -23.60 -38.05 -22.09
C GLY A 347 -24.86 -38.56 -22.80
N PRO A 348 -26.05 -38.02 -22.48
CA PRO A 348 -27.30 -38.42 -23.14
C PRO A 348 -27.31 -38.11 -24.64
N THR A 349 -26.55 -37.09 -25.07
CA THR A 349 -26.33 -36.75 -26.48
C THR A 349 -24.87 -36.35 -26.68
N VAL A 350 -24.19 -36.96 -27.64
CA VAL A 350 -22.86 -36.55 -28.12
C VAL A 350 -23.00 -36.17 -29.59
N VAL A 351 -22.68 -34.93 -29.94
CA VAL A 351 -22.68 -34.45 -31.31
C VAL A 351 -21.23 -34.34 -31.77
N LEU A 352 -20.86 -35.15 -32.75
CA LEU A 352 -19.55 -35.11 -33.40
C LEU A 352 -19.73 -34.54 -34.81
N GLY A 353 -19.15 -33.38 -35.05
CA GLY A 353 -19.41 -32.59 -36.24
C GLY A 353 -18.73 -31.23 -36.15
N GLY A 354 -18.53 -30.56 -37.27
CA GLY A 354 -18.00 -29.20 -37.26
C GLY A 354 -18.36 -28.41 -38.50
N GLU A 355 -18.87 -27.20 -38.28
CA GLU A 355 -18.47 -25.98 -38.99
C GLU A 355 -18.68 -24.83 -37.98
N ALA A 356 -17.61 -24.16 -37.54
CA ALA A 356 -17.74 -23.04 -36.60
C ALA A 356 -18.08 -21.78 -37.40
N ASN A 357 -19.38 -21.50 -37.58
CA ASN A 357 -19.75 -20.31 -38.33
C ASN A 357 -19.76 -19.07 -37.42
N VAL A 358 -18.86 -18.17 -37.77
CA VAL A 358 -19.13 -16.74 -37.77
C VAL A 358 -20.44 -16.55 -38.56
N GLU A 359 -21.54 -16.33 -37.85
CA GLU A 359 -22.91 -15.93 -38.27
C GLU A 359 -23.70 -16.71 -39.36
N ASP A 360 -23.14 -17.57 -40.21
CA ASP A 360 -23.86 -18.29 -41.29
C ASP A 360 -23.80 -19.83 -41.18
N PHE A 361 -24.74 -20.52 -40.49
CA PHE A 361 -24.69 -22.00 -40.31
C PHE A 361 -25.52 -22.82 -41.33
N PRO A 362 -24.94 -23.36 -42.42
CA PRO A 362 -25.42 -24.59 -43.07
C PRO A 362 -24.52 -25.78 -42.69
N ILE A 363 -25.12 -26.78 -42.07
CA ILE A 363 -24.40 -27.92 -41.49
C ILE A 363 -24.17 -29.01 -42.55
N THR A 364 -22.92 -29.21 -42.98
CA THR A 364 -22.50 -30.45 -43.64
C THR A 364 -21.45 -31.16 -42.79
N HIS A 365 -21.66 -32.44 -42.52
CA HIS A 365 -20.87 -33.22 -41.57
C HIS A 365 -20.15 -34.35 -42.30
N THR A 366 -18.81 -34.33 -42.29
CA THR A 366 -18.04 -35.56 -42.54
C THR A 366 -17.36 -35.96 -41.25
N ILE A 367 -17.87 -37.00 -40.59
CA ILE A 367 -17.11 -37.72 -39.56
C ILE A 367 -16.20 -38.69 -40.32
N ALA A 368 -14.96 -38.26 -40.55
CA ALA A 368 -13.95 -39.13 -41.12
C ALA A 368 -13.35 -40.01 -40.02
N VAL A 369 -13.47 -41.32 -40.20
CA VAL A 369 -12.81 -42.31 -39.33
C VAL A 369 -11.45 -42.63 -39.97
N GLY A 370 -10.37 -42.56 -39.18
CA GLY A 370 -9.01 -42.80 -39.68
C GLY A 370 -8.82 -44.22 -40.22
N SER A 371 -7.85 -44.40 -41.13
CA SER A 371 -7.56 -45.69 -41.78
C SER A 371 -7.19 -46.82 -40.81
N ASP A 372 -6.71 -46.47 -39.61
CA ASP A 372 -6.23 -47.42 -38.61
C ASP A 372 -7.31 -47.82 -37.60
N VAL A 373 -8.56 -47.37 -37.78
CA VAL A 373 -9.68 -47.80 -36.95
C VAL A 373 -10.13 -49.19 -37.39
N SER A 374 -9.73 -50.21 -36.63
CA SER A 374 -10.09 -51.61 -36.88
C SER A 374 -11.56 -51.92 -36.65
N THR A 375 -12.26 -51.09 -35.86
CA THR A 375 -13.66 -51.32 -35.49
C THR A 375 -14.36 -49.99 -35.27
N PHE A 376 -15.44 -49.76 -36.01
CA PHE A 376 -16.38 -48.68 -35.78
C PHE A 376 -17.75 -49.33 -35.56
N ASP A 377 -18.12 -49.50 -34.29
CA ASP A 377 -19.26 -50.30 -33.87
C ASP A 377 -20.51 -49.43 -33.64
N PHE A 378 -21.60 -49.78 -34.31
CA PHE A 378 -22.92 -49.16 -34.17
C PHE A 378 -23.91 -50.05 -33.41
N ASN A 379 -23.46 -51.11 -32.73
CA ASN A 379 -24.32 -51.97 -31.93
C ASN A 379 -25.13 -51.13 -30.91
N GLY A 380 -26.46 -51.20 -31.02
CA GLY A 380 -27.38 -50.42 -30.18
C GLY A 380 -27.58 -48.96 -30.60
N VAL A 381 -27.00 -48.53 -31.72
CA VAL A 381 -27.17 -47.19 -32.29
C VAL A 381 -28.17 -47.23 -33.44
N GLN A 382 -29.24 -46.44 -33.34
CA GLN A 382 -30.14 -46.24 -34.48
C GLN A 382 -29.48 -45.31 -35.50
N VAL A 383 -29.10 -45.84 -36.66
CA VAL A 383 -28.64 -45.04 -37.79
C VAL A 383 -29.86 -44.56 -38.58
N VAL A 384 -30.06 -43.25 -38.69
CA VAL A 384 -31.16 -42.63 -39.43
C VAL A 384 -30.63 -41.75 -40.56
N ASN A 385 -31.43 -41.53 -41.60
CA ASN A 385 -31.10 -40.69 -42.76
C ASN A 385 -29.86 -41.15 -43.56
N LEU A 386 -29.58 -42.46 -43.59
CA LEU A 386 -28.51 -43.03 -44.41
C LEU A 386 -29.06 -43.43 -45.77
N SER A 387 -29.22 -42.44 -46.67
CA SER A 387 -29.86 -42.62 -47.98
C SER A 387 -29.23 -43.74 -48.83
N ALA A 388 -27.94 -44.00 -48.67
CA ALA A 388 -27.25 -45.12 -49.32
C ALA A 388 -27.75 -46.49 -48.82
N LEU A 389 -28.00 -46.63 -47.51
CA LEU A 389 -28.58 -47.87 -46.94
C LEU A 389 -30.06 -48.00 -47.32
N ASP A 390 -30.81 -46.89 -47.31
CA ASP A 390 -32.20 -46.87 -47.78
C ASP A 390 -32.28 -47.29 -49.26
N SER A 391 -31.35 -46.79 -50.08
CA SER A 391 -31.22 -47.17 -51.50
C SER A 391 -30.84 -48.64 -51.65
N LEU A 392 -29.89 -49.15 -50.87
CA LEU A 392 -29.50 -50.55 -50.87
C LEU A 392 -30.67 -51.46 -50.46
N GLN A 393 -31.43 -51.10 -49.43
CA GLN A 393 -32.63 -51.84 -49.03
C GLN A 393 -33.68 -51.84 -50.14
N SER A 394 -33.86 -50.70 -50.83
CA SER A 394 -34.75 -50.61 -52.00
C SER A 394 -34.29 -51.50 -53.15
N GLU A 395 -33.00 -51.49 -53.49
CA GLU A 395 -32.40 -52.35 -54.51
C GLU A 395 -32.54 -53.83 -54.17
N VAL A 396 -32.25 -54.22 -52.93
CA VAL A 396 -32.44 -55.60 -52.44
C VAL A 396 -33.91 -56.01 -52.52
N SER A 397 -34.83 -55.11 -52.18
CA SER A 397 -36.28 -55.38 -52.26
C SER A 397 -36.74 -55.55 -53.72
N THR A 398 -36.25 -54.71 -54.63
CA THR A 398 -36.50 -54.83 -56.08
C THR A 398 -35.89 -56.11 -56.66
N LEU A 399 -34.68 -56.49 -56.23
CA LEU A 399 -34.05 -57.74 -56.66
C LEU A 399 -34.83 -58.95 -56.14
N SER A 400 -35.22 -58.93 -54.87
CA SER A 400 -36.02 -59.98 -54.23
C SER A 400 -37.36 -60.16 -54.95
N SER A 401 -38.08 -59.08 -55.26
CA SER A 401 -39.35 -59.14 -56.00
C SER A 401 -39.17 -59.60 -57.44
N SER A 402 -38.08 -59.23 -58.11
CA SER A 402 -37.77 -59.69 -59.47
C SER A 402 -37.47 -61.19 -59.55
N ILE A 403 -36.96 -61.77 -58.45
CA ILE A 403 -36.67 -63.20 -58.32
C ILE A 403 -37.91 -63.97 -57.83
N SER A 404 -38.67 -63.41 -56.88
CA SER A 404 -39.87 -64.00 -56.29
C SER A 404 -40.98 -64.12 -57.34
N GLY A 405 -41.09 -65.29 -57.97
CA GLY A 405 -42.03 -65.57 -59.05
C GLY A 405 -41.38 -66.03 -60.34
N LYS A 406 -40.04 -66.05 -60.40
CA LYS A 406 -39.32 -66.84 -61.42
C LYS A 406 -39.33 -68.30 -60.98
N ALA A 407 -39.55 -69.20 -61.95
CA ALA A 407 -39.49 -70.63 -61.70
C ALA A 407 -38.14 -71.04 -61.12
N GLU A 408 -38.13 -71.97 -60.18
CA GLU A 408 -36.88 -72.52 -59.69
C GLU A 408 -36.10 -73.17 -60.86
N ARG A 409 -34.78 -73.34 -60.70
CA ARG A 409 -33.96 -74.04 -61.71
C ARG A 409 -34.45 -75.47 -61.98
N SER A 410 -35.05 -76.10 -60.98
CA SER A 410 -35.68 -77.42 -61.03
C SER A 410 -37.00 -77.44 -61.80
N GLU A 411 -37.65 -76.29 -61.97
CA GLU A 411 -38.99 -76.13 -62.58
C GLU A 411 -38.93 -75.45 -63.95
N SER A 412 -37.81 -74.81 -64.26
CA SER A 412 -37.58 -74.14 -65.54
C SER A 412 -37.29 -75.15 -66.64
N GLY A 413 -38.10 -75.14 -67.71
CA GLY A 413 -37.85 -75.93 -68.93
C GLY A 413 -36.49 -75.60 -69.53
N TYR A 414 -35.62 -76.61 -69.65
CA TYR A 414 -34.25 -76.44 -70.14
C TYR A 414 -33.98 -77.17 -71.46
N ASN A 415 -34.55 -78.38 -71.62
CA ASN A 415 -34.35 -79.19 -72.81
C ASN A 415 -35.67 -79.83 -73.27
N LEU A 416 -35.83 -79.99 -74.59
CA LEU A 416 -36.94 -80.71 -75.21
C LEU A 416 -36.39 -81.92 -75.96
N ALA A 417 -36.88 -83.11 -75.65
CA ALA A 417 -36.50 -84.34 -76.36
C ALA A 417 -37.75 -85.00 -76.95
N PHE A 418 -37.69 -85.34 -78.24
CA PHE A 418 -38.75 -86.06 -78.91
C PHE A 418 -38.42 -87.55 -78.98
N ASP A 419 -39.30 -88.37 -78.42
CA ASP A 419 -39.21 -89.82 -78.51
C ASP A 419 -39.96 -90.30 -79.76
N LEU A 420 -39.20 -90.70 -80.80
CA LEU A 420 -39.74 -91.16 -82.08
C LEU A 420 -40.61 -92.42 -81.95
N THR A 421 -40.46 -93.21 -80.88
CA THR A 421 -41.19 -94.46 -80.68
C THR A 421 -42.55 -94.18 -80.05
N THR A 422 -42.60 -93.32 -79.04
CA THR A 422 -43.84 -92.99 -78.32
C THR A 422 -44.53 -91.72 -78.81
N ARG A 423 -43.91 -91.00 -79.77
CA ARG A 423 -44.31 -89.68 -80.28
C ARG A 423 -44.53 -88.64 -79.18
N ASN A 424 -43.82 -88.76 -78.07
CA ASN A 424 -43.92 -87.85 -76.95
C ASN A 424 -42.81 -86.80 -77.02
N LEU A 425 -43.20 -85.51 -77.04
CA LEU A 425 -42.28 -84.41 -76.79
C LEU A 425 -42.19 -84.19 -75.28
N LYS A 426 -41.02 -84.48 -74.72
CA LYS A 426 -40.74 -84.40 -73.28
C LYS A 426 -39.94 -83.14 -72.99
N MET A 427 -40.38 -82.36 -72.00
CA MET A 427 -39.64 -81.21 -71.48
C MET A 427 -38.95 -81.61 -70.19
N TYR A 428 -37.66 -81.37 -70.11
CA TYR A 428 -36.85 -81.63 -68.92
C TYR A 428 -36.38 -80.33 -68.29
N SER A 429 -36.31 -80.32 -66.96
CA SER A 429 -35.66 -79.25 -66.21
C SER A 429 -34.15 -79.31 -66.37
N ARG A 430 -33.46 -78.29 -65.86
CA ARG A 430 -31.99 -78.25 -65.88
C ARG A 430 -31.34 -79.30 -64.98
N THR A 431 -32.08 -79.87 -64.02
CA THR A 431 -31.64 -81.00 -63.18
C THR A 431 -31.94 -82.36 -63.81
N GLY A 432 -32.57 -82.39 -65.00
CA GLY A 432 -32.95 -83.62 -65.70
C GLY A 432 -34.29 -84.20 -65.27
N ALA A 433 -35.06 -83.53 -64.41
CA ALA A 433 -36.41 -83.96 -64.05
C ALA A 433 -37.37 -83.74 -65.23
N LEU A 434 -38.26 -84.70 -65.51
CA LEU A 434 -39.29 -84.54 -66.54
C LEU A 434 -40.37 -83.57 -66.03
N LEU A 435 -40.54 -82.44 -66.70
CA LEU A 435 -41.48 -81.37 -66.33
C LEU A 435 -42.83 -81.49 -67.03
N ALA A 436 -42.82 -81.87 -68.31
CA ALA A 436 -44.03 -82.02 -69.10
C ALA A 436 -43.83 -83.06 -70.19
N THR A 437 -44.93 -83.69 -70.63
CA THR A 437 -44.95 -84.56 -71.81
C THR A 437 -46.18 -84.24 -72.63
N VAL A 438 -45.97 -83.99 -73.93
CA VAL A 438 -47.06 -83.78 -74.89
C VAL A 438 -46.99 -84.88 -75.93
N ASN A 439 -48.09 -85.59 -76.14
CA ASN A 439 -48.20 -86.54 -77.24
C ASN A 439 -48.48 -85.77 -78.54
N ILE A 440 -47.64 -85.98 -79.55
CA ILE A 440 -47.82 -85.36 -80.86
C ILE A 440 -48.55 -86.38 -81.75
N PRO A 441 -49.87 -86.21 -81.99
CA PRO A 441 -50.64 -87.15 -82.81
C PRO A 441 -50.07 -87.27 -84.22
N ALA A 442 -50.42 -88.38 -84.87
CA ALA A 442 -49.84 -88.85 -86.13
C ALA A 442 -49.83 -87.77 -87.23
#